data_AF-A0A150JWL7-F1
#
_entry.id   AF-A0A150JWL7-F1
#
_cell.length_a   1.000
_cell.length_b   1.000
_cell.length_c   1.000
_cell.angle_alpha   90.00
_cell.angle_beta   90.00
_cell.angle_gamma   90.00
#
_symmetry.space_group_name_H-M   'P 1'
#
loop_
_entity.id
_entity.type
_entity.pdbx_description
1 polymer ?
#
loop_
_entity_poly.entity_id
_entity_poly.type
_entity_poly.pdbx_seq_one_letter_code
_entity_poly.pdbx_strand_id
1 'polypeptide(L)' 'MIFEGGSVKAAFHATKDLAIEADEHFRYTVVWVEGDAPFVCIEPWVAKNEALNTKEGLILVKPDKPVVQEVNFYLENKS' A
#
# COMPACT_ATOMS: atom_id res chain seq x y z
N MET A 1 13.55 -3.29 -1.39
CA MET A 1 12.29 -2.76 -0.84
C MET A 1 12.29 -3.04 0.65
N ILE A 2 11.87 -2.09 1.46
CA ILE A 2 11.80 -2.22 2.93
C ILE A 2 10.35 -1.94 3.34
N PHE A 3 9.82 -2.72 4.29
CA PHE A 3 8.47 -2.58 4.84
C PHE A 3 8.57 -2.32 6.34
N GLU A 4 8.10 -1.17 6.81
CA GLU A 4 8.15 -0.79 8.23
C GLU A 4 6.89 -0.03 8.62
N GLY A 5 6.11 -0.57 9.56
CA GLY A 5 5.03 0.17 10.22
C GLY A 5 3.96 0.80 9.32
N GLY A 6 3.66 0.19 8.15
CA GLY A 6 2.71 0.75 7.16
C GLY A 6 3.36 1.62 6.07
N SER A 7 4.67 1.83 6.15
CA SER A 7 5.48 2.48 5.12
C SER A 7 6.23 1.46 4.26
N VAL A 8 6.36 1.76 2.97
CA VAL A 8 7.16 1.01 2.01
C VAL A 8 8.16 1.93 1.33
N LYS A 9 9.42 1.50 1.31
CA LYS A 9 10.49 2.18 0.56
C LYS A 9 11.00 1.30 -0.57
N ALA A 10 11.04 1.86 -1.78
CA ALA A 10 11.52 1.18 -2.98
C ALA A 10 12.57 2.02 -3.70
N ALA A 11 13.65 1.38 -4.14
CA ALA A 11 14.66 2.04 -4.95
C ALA A 11 14.03 2.52 -6.26
N PHE A 12 14.10 3.82 -6.54
CA PHE A 12 13.47 4.42 -7.71
C PHE A 12 14.49 5.07 -8.67
N HIS A 13 15.56 5.62 -8.11
CA HIS A 13 16.66 6.23 -8.87
C HIS A 13 18.00 5.91 -8.19
N ALA A 14 19.12 6.29 -8.82
CA ALA A 14 20.45 6.18 -8.22
C ALA A 14 20.53 6.82 -6.82
N THR A 15 19.87 7.97 -6.64
CA THR A 15 19.94 8.81 -5.43
C THR A 15 18.63 8.98 -4.68
N LYS A 16 17.52 8.42 -5.20
CA LYS A 16 16.18 8.58 -4.62
C LYS A 16 15.52 7.24 -4.36
N ASP A 17 14.79 7.19 -3.26
CA ASP A 17 13.82 6.15 -2.96
C ASP A 17 12.41 6.71 -3.12
N LEU A 18 11.50 5.87 -3.63
CA LEU A 18 10.06 6.08 -3.54
C LEU A 18 9.61 5.62 -2.16
N ALA A 19 9.05 6.53 -1.39
CA ALA A 19 8.36 6.26 -0.14
C ALA A 19 6.85 6.22 -0.40
N ILE A 20 6.20 5.20 0.14
CA ILE A 20 4.76 4.98 0.12
C ILE A 20 4.31 4.87 1.56
N GLU A 21 3.54 5.85 2.03
CA GLU A 21 2.98 5.85 3.37
C GLU A 21 1.48 5.67 3.27
N ALA A 22 0.98 4.59 3.85
CA ALA A 22 -0.46 4.34 3.93
C ALA A 22 -0.90 4.48 5.38
N ASP A 23 -2.10 4.99 5.60
CA ASP A 23 -2.66 5.05 6.95
C ASP A 23 -2.89 3.63 7.54
N GLU A 24 -3.25 3.60 8.82
CA GLU A 24 -3.39 2.35 9.59
C GLU A 24 -4.44 1.36 9.06
N HIS A 25 -5.33 1.79 8.16
CA HIS A 25 -6.34 0.91 7.56
C HIS A 25 -5.74 -0.07 6.55
N PHE A 26 -4.60 0.28 5.94
CA PHE A 26 -3.90 -0.53 4.94
C PHE A 26 -2.97 -1.55 5.60
N ARG A 27 -3.54 -2.70 5.98
CA ARG A 27 -2.85 -3.75 6.76
C ARG A 27 -2.01 -4.71 5.93
N TYR A 28 -2.06 -4.60 4.61
CA TYR A 28 -1.36 -5.50 3.69
C TYR A 28 -0.66 -4.70 2.60
N THR A 29 0.48 -5.20 2.13
CA THR A 29 1.09 -4.73 0.88
C THR A 29 1.22 -5.90 -0.08
N VAL A 30 0.65 -5.75 -1.27
CA VAL A 30 0.83 -6.71 -2.37
C VAL A 30 1.95 -6.19 -3.28
N VAL A 31 2.85 -7.09 -3.66
CA VAL A 31 3.89 -6.83 -4.66
C VAL A 31 3.64 -7.74 -5.84
N TRP A 32 3.59 -7.16 -7.04
CA TRP A 32 3.26 -7.91 -8.25
C TRP A 32 4.02 -7.42 -9.49
N VAL A 33 4.25 -8.34 -10.42
CA VAL A 33 4.87 -8.09 -11.74
C VAL A 33 4.17 -8.93 -12.80
N GLU A 34 3.88 -8.34 -13.96
CA GLU A 34 3.32 -9.04 -15.13
C GLU A 34 4.47 -9.59 -15.98
N GLY A 35 4.80 -10.88 -15.84
CA GLY A 35 5.87 -11.50 -16.61
C GLY A 35 7.18 -10.70 -16.57
N ASP A 36 7.66 -10.29 -17.74
CA ASP A 36 8.89 -9.49 -17.91
C ASP A 36 8.62 -7.98 -18.04
N ALA A 37 7.47 -7.49 -17.59
CA ALA A 37 7.11 -6.07 -17.70
C ALA A 37 8.13 -5.18 -16.96
N PRO A 38 8.47 -4.00 -17.51
CA PRO A 38 9.49 -3.10 -16.94
C PRO A 38 8.96 -2.27 -15.76
N PHE A 39 8.01 -2.79 -15.01
CA PHE A 39 7.42 -2.13 -13.84
C PHE A 39 7.05 -3.15 -12.77
N VAL A 40 6.88 -2.66 -11.54
CA VAL A 40 6.38 -3.44 -10.40
C VAL A 40 5.21 -2.69 -9.77
N CYS A 41 4.17 -3.41 -9.38
CA CYS A 41 3.08 -2.86 -8.57
C CYS A 41 3.41 -3.04 -7.09
N ILE A 42 3.22 -1.97 -6.32
CA ILE A 42 3.26 -1.98 -4.85
C ILE A 42 1.92 -1.45 -4.39
N GLU A 43 1.09 -2.33 -3.83
CA GLU A 43 -0.31 -2.04 -3.61
C GLU A 43 -0.65 -2.14 -2.12
N PRO A 44 -0.87 -1.00 -1.43
CA PRO A 44 -1.42 -0.99 -0.09
C PRO A 44 -2.88 -1.45 -0.13
N TRP A 45 -3.20 -2.48 0.63
CA TRP A 45 -4.52 -3.10 0.67
C TRP A 45 -5.08 -3.10 2.08
N VAL A 46 -6.36 -2.75 2.20
CA VAL A 46 -7.09 -2.78 3.48
C VAL A 46 -7.38 -4.22 3.91
N ALA A 47 -7.83 -5.07 2.98
CA ALA A 47 -8.21 -6.44 3.24
C ALA A 47 -7.63 -7.38 2.19
N LYS A 48 -7.53 -8.67 2.51
CA LYS A 48 -7.04 -9.70 1.56
C LYS A 48 -8.09 -9.97 0.48
N ASN A 49 -7.66 -10.69 -0.57
CA ASN A 49 -8.58 -11.33 -1.52
C ASN A 49 -9.68 -12.10 -0.79
N GLU A 50 -10.85 -12.18 -1.40
CA GLU A 50 -12.02 -12.88 -0.87
C GLU A 50 -12.58 -12.31 0.46
N ALA A 51 -12.12 -11.15 0.94
CA ALA A 51 -12.61 -10.54 2.19
C ALA A 51 -14.13 -10.30 2.22
N LEU A 52 -14.76 -10.05 1.07
CA LEU A 52 -16.22 -9.94 1.00
C LEU A 52 -16.92 -11.27 1.30
N ASN A 53 -16.29 -12.40 1.01
CA ASN A 53 -16.81 -13.74 1.27
C ASN A 53 -16.51 -14.18 2.71
N THR A 54 -15.27 -13.99 3.17
CA THR A 54 -14.85 -14.40 4.52
C THR A 54 -15.31 -13.44 5.62
N LYS A 55 -15.62 -12.19 5.25
CA LYS A 55 -15.92 -11.05 6.16
C LYS A 55 -14.73 -10.59 7.01
N GLU A 56 -13.52 -11.09 6.72
CA GLU A 56 -12.31 -10.73 7.47
C GLU A 56 -11.69 -9.43 6.95
N GLY A 57 -11.34 -8.51 7.86
CA GLY A 57 -10.64 -7.27 7.52
C GLY A 57 -11.48 -6.20 6.77
N LEU A 58 -12.77 -6.43 6.57
CA LEU A 58 -13.65 -5.40 5.99
C LEU A 58 -13.80 -4.21 6.94
N ILE A 59 -13.78 -3.00 6.39
CA ILE A 59 -14.21 -1.79 7.10
C ILE A 59 -15.70 -1.62 6.86
N LEU A 60 -16.50 -1.67 7.93
CA LEU A 60 -17.94 -1.42 7.85
C LEU A 60 -18.22 0.07 8.01
N VAL A 61 -18.70 0.69 6.94
CA VAL A 61 -19.08 2.10 6.92
C VAL A 61 -20.52 2.25 7.41
N LYS A 62 -20.74 3.09 8.40
CA LYS A 62 -22.10 3.39 8.88
C LYS A 62 -22.76 4.42 7.96
N PRO A 63 -24.10 4.41 7.81
CA PRO A 63 -24.81 5.50 7.16
C PRO A 63 -24.38 6.86 7.74
N ASP A 64 -24.19 7.84 6.86
CA ASP A 64 -23.82 9.23 7.17
C ASP A 64 -22.48 9.40 7.92
N LYS A 65 -21.64 8.37 7.94
CA LYS A 65 -20.29 8.41 8.53
C LYS A 65 -19.27 7.88 7.53
N PRO A 66 -18.86 8.70 6.55
CA PRO A 66 -17.86 8.29 5.58
C PRO A 66 -16.55 7.94 6.28
N VAL A 67 -15.83 6.97 5.72
CA VAL A 67 -14.45 6.66 6.12
C VAL A 67 -13.52 7.35 5.13
N VAL A 68 -12.56 8.10 5.66
CA VAL A 68 -11.49 8.74 4.88
C VAL A 68 -10.25 7.90 5.05
N GLN A 69 -9.57 7.65 3.93
CA GLN A 69 -8.31 6.90 3.90
C GLN A 69 -7.30 7.65 3.03
N GLU A 70 -6.03 7.53 3.37
CA GLU A 70 -4.94 8.26 2.75
C GLU A 70 -3.76 7.34 2.41
N VAL A 71 -3.21 7.55 1.23
CA VAL A 71 -1.94 6.97 0.79
C VAL A 71 -1.12 8.08 0.14
N ASN A 72 0.09 8.29 0.63
CA ASN A 72 1.02 9.28 0.15
C ASN A 72 2.17 8.62 -0.61
N PHE A 73 2.52 9.19 -1.76
CA PHE A 73 3.66 8.78 -2.58
C PHE A 73 4.58 9.97 -2.74
N TYR A 74 5.84 9.83 -2.35
CA TYR A 74 6.84 10.89 -2.49
C TYR A 74 8.25 10.33 -2.68
N LEU A 75 9.14 11.18 -3.20
CA LEU A 75 10.55 10.82 -3.37
C LEU A 75 11.39 11.40 -2.23
N GLU A 76 12.18 10.56 -1.60
CA GLU A 76 13.15 10.96 -0.58
C GLU A 76 14.59 10.68 -1.04
N ASN A 77 15.56 11.37 -0.43
CA ASN A 77 16.97 11.07 -0.67
C ASN A 77 17.31 9.72 -0.03
N LYS A 78 18.12 8.91 -0.72
CA LYS A 78 18.72 7.73 -0.10
C LYS A 78 19.62 8.16 1.07
N SER A 79 19.42 7.51 2.21
CA SER A 79 20.29 7.58 3.40
C SER A 79 21.59 6.82 3.20
#